data_AF-A0A7Y4K3H7-F1
#
_entry.id   AF-A0A7Y4K3H7-F1
#
_cell.length_a   1.000
_cell.length_b   1.000
_cell.length_c   1.000
_cell.angle_alpha   90.00
_cell.angle_beta   90.00
_cell.angle_gamma   90.00
#
_symmetry.space_group_name_H-M   'P 1'
#
loop_
_entity.id
_entity.type
_entity.pdbx_description
1 polymer ?
#
loop_
_entity_poly.entity_id
_entity_poly.type
_entity_poly.pdbx_seq_one_letter_code
_entity_poly.pdbx_strand_id
1 'polypeptide(L)'
;MPLAGEVALLDALDRQARRRAEGIATLSVLEGPEALGGTLWNRWAARHARTVVEVSGEDPHAAALGWARALAATRDLGADAEALATFSLTAANPRHTPVLRGKTAHERRVLLDALPPPAMLPDATWALCRELVIHREAVEPGALPDAVRRALQKNLGAGLRALHALVPPGKAPVAWVPAGPAPSLPGLCVAEKLSNAVPALAVACAVSSEALGAFLAGGETRLKALVREGVLEVPEP
;
A
#
# COMPACT_ATOMS: atom_id res chain seq x y z
N MET A 1 -31.75 -0.43 0.90
CA MET A 1 -31.25 0.96 0.99
C MET A 1 -30.26 1.01 2.14
N PRO A 2 -29.07 1.62 2.00
CA PRO A 2 -28.14 1.74 3.11
C PRO A 2 -28.79 2.56 4.23
N LEU A 3 -28.68 2.07 5.48
CA LEU A 3 -29.14 2.79 6.67
C LEU A 3 -28.32 4.08 6.81
N ALA A 4 -28.90 5.17 7.29
CA ALA A 4 -28.24 6.48 7.36
C ALA A 4 -26.87 6.44 8.09
N GLY A 5 -26.72 5.57 9.09
CA GLY A 5 -25.43 5.36 9.79
C GLY A 5 -24.34 4.75 8.91
N GLU A 6 -24.70 3.89 7.96
CA GLU A 6 -23.75 3.30 7.02
C GLU A 6 -23.17 4.35 6.06
N VAL A 7 -24.01 5.25 5.57
CA VAL A 7 -23.57 6.36 4.69
C VAL A 7 -22.58 7.25 5.44
N ALA A 8 -22.86 7.58 6.71
CA ALA A 8 -21.95 8.37 7.55
C ALA A 8 -20.59 7.70 7.75
N LEU A 9 -20.55 6.37 7.90
CA LEU A 9 -19.31 5.59 8.01
C LEU A 9 -18.49 5.59 6.72
N LEU A 10 -19.15 5.39 5.57
CA LEU A 10 -18.49 5.48 4.26
C LEU A 10 -17.91 6.88 4.02
N ASP A 11 -18.61 7.93 4.43
CA ASP A 11 -18.12 9.31 4.32
C ASP A 11 -16.97 9.60 5.30
N ALA A 12 -16.94 8.95 6.45
CA ALA A 12 -15.81 9.02 7.38
C ALA A 12 -14.55 8.35 6.79
N LEU A 13 -14.71 7.20 6.15
CA LEU A 13 -13.62 6.55 5.42
C LEU A 13 -13.11 7.42 4.25
N ASP A 14 -13.98 8.14 3.56
CA ASP A 14 -13.56 9.13 2.55
C ASP A 14 -12.77 10.29 3.13
N ARG A 15 -13.16 10.80 4.31
CA ARG A 15 -12.38 11.83 5.02
C ARG A 15 -10.97 11.33 5.34
N GLN A 16 -10.85 10.10 5.84
CA GLN A 16 -9.55 9.47 6.10
C GLN A 16 -8.76 9.29 4.80
N ALA A 17 -9.40 8.86 3.71
CA ALA A 17 -8.76 8.70 2.41
C ALA A 17 -8.23 10.03 1.81
N ARG A 18 -8.94 11.15 2.01
CA ARG A 18 -8.44 12.48 1.64
C ARG A 18 -7.20 12.88 2.43
N ARG A 19 -7.22 12.70 3.76
CA ARG A 19 -6.04 12.94 4.62
C ARG A 19 -4.83 12.11 4.16
N ARG A 20 -5.04 10.84 3.80
CA ARG A 20 -3.99 9.96 3.25
C ARG A 20 -3.40 10.49 1.95
N ALA A 21 -4.23 11.01 1.05
CA ALA A 21 -3.78 11.61 -0.20
C ALA A 21 -2.93 12.89 0.02
N GLU A 22 -3.16 13.59 1.13
CA GLU A 22 -2.36 14.74 1.60
C GLU A 22 -1.07 14.32 2.34
N GLY A 23 -0.79 13.03 2.42
CA GLY A 23 0.41 12.51 3.07
C GLY A 23 0.28 12.29 4.59
N ILE A 24 -0.92 12.45 5.15
CA ILE A 24 -1.19 12.23 6.57
C ILE A 24 -1.45 10.74 6.81
N ALA A 25 -0.55 10.08 7.51
CA ALA A 25 -0.72 8.67 7.89
C ALA A 25 -1.96 8.51 8.79
N THR A 26 -2.92 7.69 8.35
CA THR A 26 -4.13 7.36 9.12
C THR A 26 -4.43 5.87 9.01
N LEU A 27 -4.87 5.29 10.12
CA LEU A 27 -5.33 3.91 10.23
C LEU A 27 -6.85 3.91 10.37
N SER A 28 -7.58 3.12 9.57
CA SER A 28 -9.02 2.93 9.79
C SER A 28 -9.22 1.80 10.81
N VAL A 29 -9.70 2.10 12.01
CA VAL A 29 -10.02 1.09 13.03
C VAL A 29 -11.52 0.94 13.11
N LEU A 30 -12.04 -0.17 12.63
CA LEU A 30 -13.48 -0.46 12.61
C LEU A 30 -13.84 -1.16 13.91
N GLU A 31 -14.40 -0.40 14.85
CA GLU A 31 -14.80 -0.93 16.15
C GLU A 31 -16.15 -1.65 16.02
N GLY A 32 -16.18 -2.94 16.34
CA GLY A 32 -17.39 -3.77 16.25
C GLY A 32 -17.10 -5.18 15.72
N PRO A 33 -18.13 -5.93 15.29
CA PRO A 33 -17.95 -7.28 14.75
C PRO A 33 -17.07 -7.29 13.49
N GLU A 34 -16.07 -8.17 13.45
CA GLU A 34 -15.10 -8.25 12.35
C GLU A 34 -15.75 -8.42 10.99
N ALA A 35 -16.78 -9.27 10.90
CA ALA A 35 -17.51 -9.52 9.66
C ALA A 35 -18.20 -8.25 9.12
N LEU A 36 -18.73 -7.39 10.00
CA LEU A 36 -19.37 -6.13 9.61
C LEU A 36 -18.33 -5.10 9.19
N GLY A 37 -17.21 -5.00 9.92
CA GLY A 37 -16.08 -4.17 9.54
C GLY A 37 -15.52 -4.54 8.17
N GLY A 38 -15.28 -5.84 7.93
CA GLY A 38 -14.83 -6.34 6.63
C GLY A 38 -15.83 -6.03 5.50
N THR A 39 -17.13 -6.15 5.78
CA THR A 39 -18.18 -5.80 4.80
C THR A 39 -18.18 -4.31 4.47
N LEU A 40 -18.08 -3.44 5.48
CA LEU A 40 -18.00 -1.99 5.29
C LEU A 40 -16.75 -1.60 4.48
N TRP A 41 -15.61 -2.20 4.79
CA TRP A 41 -14.34 -1.95 4.08
C TRP A 41 -14.41 -2.37 2.61
N ASN A 42 -14.95 -3.56 2.33
CA ASN A 42 -15.17 -4.04 0.96
C ASN A 42 -16.11 -3.11 0.19
N ARG A 43 -17.18 -2.63 0.81
CA ARG A 43 -18.13 -1.70 0.20
C ARG A 43 -17.48 -0.35 -0.13
N TRP A 44 -16.69 0.19 0.80
CA TRP A 44 -15.93 1.41 0.56
C TRP A 44 -14.92 1.22 -0.58
N ALA A 45 -14.15 0.13 -0.58
CA ALA A 45 -13.18 -0.18 -1.63
C ALA A 45 -13.85 -0.31 -3.01
N ALA A 46 -15.00 -1.01 -3.07
CA ALA A 46 -15.78 -1.16 -4.30
C ALA A 46 -16.29 0.19 -4.84
N ARG A 47 -16.75 1.10 -3.96
CA ARG A 47 -17.14 2.47 -4.35
C ARG A 47 -16.00 3.24 -5.02
N HIS A 48 -14.76 2.95 -4.65
CA HIS A 48 -13.55 3.57 -5.21
C HIS A 48 -12.90 2.75 -6.32
N ALA A 49 -13.56 1.69 -6.80
CA ALA A 49 -13.03 0.75 -7.79
C ALA A 49 -11.65 0.17 -7.40
N ARG A 50 -11.47 -0.15 -6.12
CA ARG A 50 -10.28 -0.77 -5.55
C ARG A 50 -10.60 -2.18 -5.05
N THR A 51 -9.60 -3.04 -5.09
CA THR A 51 -9.66 -4.37 -4.50
C THR A 51 -9.17 -4.34 -3.06
N VAL A 52 -9.78 -5.14 -2.20
CA VAL A 52 -9.30 -5.39 -0.83
C VAL A 52 -8.35 -6.57 -0.87
N VAL A 53 -7.23 -6.45 -0.16
CA VAL A 53 -6.25 -7.51 0.03
C VAL A 53 -6.08 -7.74 1.53
N GLU A 54 -6.45 -8.93 1.98
CA GLU A 54 -6.10 -9.38 3.32
C GLU A 54 -4.61 -9.74 3.38
N VAL A 55 -3.94 -9.23 4.42
CA VAL A 55 -2.50 -9.42 4.63
C VAL A 55 -2.24 -9.94 6.04
N SER A 56 -1.02 -10.42 6.30
CA SER A 56 -0.63 -10.89 7.64
C SER A 56 -0.81 -9.79 8.69
N GLY A 57 -1.42 -10.13 9.83
CA GLY A 57 -1.49 -9.29 11.03
C GLY A 57 -0.33 -9.49 12.01
N GLU A 58 0.63 -10.37 11.70
CA GLU A 58 1.68 -10.79 12.64
C GLU A 58 3.05 -10.23 12.29
N ASP A 59 3.37 -10.13 10.99
CA ASP A 59 4.67 -9.66 10.51
C ASP A 59 4.50 -8.56 9.44
N PRO A 60 5.05 -7.35 9.64
CA PRO A 60 5.02 -6.29 8.64
C PRO A 60 5.66 -6.67 7.30
N HIS A 61 6.70 -7.52 7.29
CA HIS A 61 7.32 -7.95 6.04
C HIS A 61 6.42 -8.93 5.27
N ALA A 62 5.86 -9.93 5.95
CA ALA A 62 4.87 -10.84 5.38
C ALA A 62 3.65 -10.08 4.86
N ALA A 63 3.19 -9.06 5.60
CA ALA A 63 2.07 -8.23 5.20
C ALA A 63 2.35 -7.45 3.90
N ALA A 64 3.50 -6.75 3.83
CA ALA A 64 3.90 -6.04 2.63
C ALA A 64 4.15 -6.97 1.43
N LEU A 65 4.70 -8.17 1.67
CA LEU A 65 4.85 -9.19 0.63
C LEU A 65 3.50 -9.73 0.15
N GLY A 66 2.53 -9.95 1.05
CA GLY A 66 1.16 -10.34 0.70
C GLY A 66 0.50 -9.30 -0.19
N TRP A 67 0.57 -8.03 0.21
CA TRP A 67 0.08 -6.90 -0.58
C TRP A 67 0.77 -6.81 -1.96
N ALA A 68 2.10 -6.93 -1.99
CA ALA A 68 2.88 -6.87 -3.23
C ALA A 68 2.54 -8.02 -4.20
N ARG A 69 2.30 -9.24 -3.68
CA ARG A 69 1.85 -10.37 -4.50
C ARG A 69 0.48 -10.11 -5.11
N ALA A 70 -0.47 -9.58 -4.34
CA ALA A 70 -1.80 -9.25 -4.86
C ALA A 70 -1.74 -8.14 -5.92
N LEU A 71 -0.84 -7.17 -5.76
CA LEU A 71 -0.58 -6.16 -6.77
C LEU A 71 -0.01 -6.79 -8.06
N ALA A 72 1.02 -7.64 -7.94
CA ALA A 72 1.62 -8.33 -9.08
C ALA A 72 0.64 -9.26 -9.82
N ALA A 73 -0.30 -9.88 -9.09
CA ALA A 73 -1.34 -10.74 -9.65
C ALA A 73 -2.30 -10.00 -10.61
N THR A 74 -2.41 -8.67 -10.49
CA THR A 74 -3.37 -7.86 -11.26
C THR A 74 -2.70 -6.83 -12.17
N ARG A 75 -1.36 -6.69 -12.11
CA ARG A 75 -0.61 -5.65 -12.85
C ARG A 75 0.71 -6.17 -13.40
N ASP A 76 1.09 -5.68 -14.57
CA ASP A 76 2.46 -5.82 -15.08
C ASP A 76 3.35 -4.77 -14.41
N LEU A 77 3.99 -5.15 -13.30
CA LEU A 77 4.89 -4.27 -12.55
C LEU A 77 6.10 -3.82 -13.38
N GLY A 78 6.51 -4.60 -14.38
CA GLY A 78 7.58 -4.23 -15.32
C GLY A 78 7.13 -3.13 -16.27
N ALA A 79 5.90 -3.22 -16.81
CA ALA A 79 5.31 -2.16 -17.62
C ALA A 79 5.11 -0.86 -16.82
N ASP A 80 4.61 -0.97 -15.59
CA ASP A 80 4.41 0.18 -14.71
C ASP A 80 5.74 0.87 -14.38
N ALA A 81 6.78 0.08 -14.08
CA ALA A 81 8.14 0.58 -13.88
C ALA A 81 8.71 1.25 -15.14
N GLU A 82 8.51 0.67 -16.32
CA GLU A 82 8.95 1.25 -17.60
C GLU A 82 8.25 2.58 -17.88
N ALA A 83 6.93 2.65 -17.64
CA ALA A 83 6.15 3.87 -17.80
C ALA A 83 6.65 4.98 -16.86
N LEU A 84 6.83 4.67 -15.57
CA LEU A 84 7.34 5.62 -14.58
C LEU A 84 8.78 6.07 -14.90
N ALA A 85 9.66 5.14 -15.28
CA ALA A 85 11.03 5.44 -15.68
C ALA A 85 11.08 6.36 -16.91
N THR A 86 10.31 6.02 -17.96
CA THR A 86 10.24 6.80 -19.21
C THR A 86 9.70 8.20 -18.95
N PHE A 87 8.62 8.33 -18.17
CA PHE A 87 8.06 9.61 -17.76
C PHE A 87 9.11 10.46 -17.03
N SER A 88 9.77 9.88 -16.03
CA SER A 88 10.71 10.60 -15.16
C SER A 88 11.98 11.03 -15.91
N LEU A 89 12.50 10.17 -16.79
CA LEU A 89 13.65 10.48 -17.63
C LEU A 89 13.31 11.52 -18.70
N THR A 90 12.12 11.45 -19.31
CA THR A 90 11.67 12.45 -20.29
C THR A 90 11.45 13.81 -19.62
N ALA A 91 10.90 13.84 -18.42
CA ALA A 91 10.75 15.08 -17.65
C ALA A 91 12.11 15.71 -17.32
N ALA A 92 13.12 14.90 -16.98
CA ALA A 92 14.48 15.38 -16.73
C ALA A 92 15.21 15.80 -18.02
N ASN A 93 14.94 15.14 -19.15
CA ASN A 93 15.60 15.37 -20.44
C ASN A 93 14.60 15.29 -21.61
N PRO A 94 13.82 16.35 -21.89
CA PRO A 94 12.72 16.30 -22.88
C PRO A 94 13.15 16.01 -24.31
N ARG A 95 14.42 16.23 -24.65
CA ARG A 95 14.98 15.95 -25.99
C ARG A 95 15.40 14.49 -26.18
N HIS A 96 15.43 13.70 -25.11
CA HIS A 96 15.93 12.33 -25.11
C HIS A 96 14.98 11.41 -24.35
N THR A 97 13.87 11.05 -24.99
CA THR A 97 12.99 9.98 -24.47
C THR A 97 13.64 8.61 -24.74
N PRO A 98 13.95 7.83 -23.70
CA PRO A 98 14.49 6.49 -23.89
C PRO A 98 13.43 5.57 -24.50
N VAL A 99 13.82 4.81 -25.52
CA VAL A 99 12.99 3.73 -26.07
C VAL A 99 13.47 2.43 -25.47
N LEU A 100 12.70 1.84 -24.55
CA LEU A 100 13.07 0.60 -23.84
C LEU A 100 12.38 -0.64 -24.43
N ARG A 101 11.22 -0.45 -25.04
CA ARG A 101 10.44 -1.52 -25.68
C ARG A 101 11.23 -2.21 -26.79
N GLY A 102 11.17 -3.55 -26.80
CA GLY A 102 11.84 -4.39 -27.81
C GLY A 102 13.34 -4.57 -27.60
N LYS A 103 13.91 -4.03 -26.51
CA LYS A 103 15.32 -4.18 -26.18
C LYS A 103 15.57 -5.37 -25.27
N THR A 104 16.69 -6.03 -25.49
CA THR A 104 17.21 -7.06 -24.59
C THR A 104 17.50 -6.49 -23.20
N ALA A 105 17.62 -7.37 -22.20
CA ALA A 105 17.98 -6.97 -20.83
C ALA A 105 19.33 -6.23 -20.79
N HIS A 106 20.30 -6.65 -21.62
CA HIS A 106 21.61 -6.00 -21.72
C HIS A 106 21.49 -4.58 -22.27
N GLU A 107 20.78 -4.39 -23.38
CA GLU A 107 20.58 -3.07 -23.98
C GLU A 107 19.82 -2.11 -23.05
N ARG A 108 18.80 -2.60 -22.33
CA ARG A 108 18.09 -1.82 -21.31
C ARG A 108 19.05 -1.35 -20.21
N ARG A 109 19.92 -2.24 -19.73
CA ARG A 109 20.93 -1.89 -18.72
C ARG A 109 21.89 -0.81 -19.23
N VAL A 110 22.48 -1.00 -20.40
CA VAL A 110 23.42 -0.02 -21.00
C VAL A 110 22.77 1.36 -21.13
N LEU A 111 21.51 1.43 -21.59
CA LEU A 111 20.79 2.70 -21.72
C LEU A 111 20.50 3.36 -20.37
N LEU A 112 20.04 2.59 -19.39
CA LEU A 112 19.72 3.11 -18.06
C LEU A 112 20.98 3.54 -17.29
N ASP A 113 22.12 2.91 -17.54
CA ASP A 113 23.42 3.24 -16.95
C ASP A 113 24.03 4.51 -17.58
N ALA A 114 23.72 4.78 -18.84
CA ALA A 114 24.17 5.99 -19.55
C ALA A 114 23.39 7.25 -19.16
N LEU A 115 22.28 7.13 -18.42
CA LEU A 115 21.41 8.23 -18.02
C LEU A 115 21.57 8.53 -16.53
N PRO A 116 21.63 9.82 -16.13
CA PRO A 116 21.61 10.17 -14.72
C PRO A 116 20.25 9.77 -14.10
N PRO A 117 20.23 9.32 -12.83
CA PRO A 117 18.99 9.11 -12.09
C PRO A 117 18.09 10.36 -12.13
N PRO A 118 16.78 10.23 -12.37
CA PRO A 118 15.87 11.37 -12.38
C PRO A 118 15.71 11.93 -10.97
N ALA A 119 16.04 13.21 -10.77
CA ALA A 119 16.03 13.88 -9.46
C ALA A 119 14.65 13.89 -8.77
N MET A 120 13.57 13.74 -9.54
CA MET A 120 12.19 13.70 -9.03
C MET A 120 11.81 12.36 -8.41
N LEU A 121 12.59 11.29 -8.63
CA LEU A 121 12.34 9.99 -8.04
C LEU A 121 13.28 9.74 -6.86
N PRO A 122 12.76 9.27 -5.71
CA PRO A 122 13.63 8.76 -4.65
C PRO A 122 14.50 7.61 -5.14
N ASP A 123 15.75 7.53 -4.66
CA ASP A 123 16.74 6.53 -5.08
C ASP A 123 16.20 5.09 -5.04
N ALA A 124 15.46 4.72 -3.98
CA ALA A 124 14.87 3.39 -3.85
C ALA A 124 13.83 3.09 -4.94
N THR A 125 13.07 4.10 -5.35
CA THR A 125 12.06 3.99 -6.42
C THR A 125 12.76 3.83 -7.77
N TRP A 126 13.78 4.64 -8.03
CA TRP A 126 14.58 4.54 -9.25
C TRP A 126 15.29 3.19 -9.36
N ALA A 127 15.92 2.73 -8.28
CA ALA A 127 16.59 1.43 -8.23
C ALA A 127 15.62 0.28 -8.50
N LEU A 128 14.41 0.31 -7.91
CA LEU A 128 13.38 -0.69 -8.18
C LEU A 128 12.92 -0.64 -9.64
N CYS A 129 12.66 0.56 -10.19
CA CYS A 129 12.26 0.71 -11.59
C CYS A 129 13.31 0.12 -12.53
N ARG A 130 14.59 0.43 -12.32
CA ARG A 130 15.69 -0.09 -13.14
C ARG A 130 15.72 -1.61 -13.14
N GLU A 131 15.66 -2.25 -11.97
CA GLU A 131 15.67 -3.71 -11.86
C GLU A 131 14.48 -4.35 -12.59
N LEU A 132 13.27 -3.80 -12.39
CA LEU A 132 12.05 -4.29 -13.03
C LEU A 132 12.07 -4.11 -14.55
N VAL A 133 12.57 -2.96 -15.03
CA VAL A 133 12.72 -2.70 -16.46
C VAL A 133 13.74 -3.64 -17.07
N ILE A 134 14.92 -3.81 -16.47
CA ILE A 134 15.99 -4.67 -17.01
C ILE A 134 15.54 -6.14 -17.08
N HIS A 135 14.83 -6.61 -16.06
CA HIS A 135 14.46 -8.03 -15.92
C HIS A 135 13.00 -8.34 -16.29
N ARG A 136 12.31 -7.44 -17.00
CA ARG A 136 10.88 -7.55 -17.33
C ARG A 136 10.45 -8.90 -17.92
N GLU A 137 11.23 -9.45 -18.84
CA GLU A 137 10.90 -10.70 -19.56
C GLU A 137 11.18 -11.96 -18.73
N ALA A 138 11.87 -11.83 -17.60
CA ALA A 138 12.25 -12.96 -16.75
C ALA A 138 11.20 -13.31 -15.68
N VAL A 139 10.08 -12.58 -15.64
CA VAL A 139 9.03 -12.76 -14.63
C VAL A 139 7.73 -13.18 -15.30
N GLU A 140 7.21 -14.33 -14.90
CA GLU A 140 5.92 -14.82 -15.36
C GLU A 140 4.79 -13.83 -14.98
N PRO A 141 3.77 -13.65 -15.85
CA PRO A 141 2.61 -12.85 -15.53
C PRO A 141 1.97 -13.27 -14.19
N GLY A 142 1.71 -12.29 -13.32
CA GLY A 142 1.14 -12.53 -11.99
C GLY A 142 2.16 -12.93 -10.91
N ALA A 143 3.40 -13.28 -11.27
CA ALA A 143 4.44 -13.59 -10.31
C ALA A 143 5.05 -12.31 -9.73
N LEU A 144 5.40 -12.34 -8.44
CA LEU A 144 6.11 -11.23 -7.81
C LEU A 144 7.59 -11.23 -8.23
N PRO A 145 8.11 -10.16 -8.87
CA PRO A 145 9.53 -10.06 -9.22
C PRO A 145 10.43 -10.10 -7.98
N ASP A 146 11.58 -10.78 -8.07
CA ASP A 146 12.53 -10.85 -6.96
C ASP A 146 13.11 -9.50 -6.56
N ALA A 147 13.19 -8.54 -7.49
CA ALA A 147 13.58 -7.17 -7.19
C ALA A 147 12.66 -6.53 -6.13
N VAL A 148 11.36 -6.82 -6.17
CA VAL A 148 10.40 -6.33 -5.16
C VAL A 148 10.66 -7.00 -3.81
N ARG A 149 10.90 -8.32 -3.79
CA ARG A 149 11.23 -9.04 -2.54
C ARG A 149 12.49 -8.48 -1.90
N ARG A 150 13.55 -8.28 -2.68
CA ARG A 150 14.82 -7.69 -2.23
C ARG A 150 14.63 -6.26 -1.71
N ALA A 151 13.84 -5.44 -2.40
CA ALA A 151 13.56 -4.07 -1.97
C ALA A 151 12.84 -4.03 -0.62
N LEU A 152 11.80 -4.85 -0.44
CA LEU A 152 11.05 -4.96 0.81
C LEU A 152 11.92 -5.51 1.95
N GLN A 153 12.76 -6.51 1.70
CA GLN A 153 13.70 -7.06 2.69
C GLN A 153 14.76 -6.05 3.11
N LYS A 154 15.33 -5.30 2.18
CA LYS A 154 16.39 -4.31 2.47
C LYS A 154 15.88 -3.17 3.34
N ASN A 155 14.70 -2.64 3.03
CA ASN A 155 14.06 -1.60 3.81
C ASN A 155 12.56 -1.60 3.51
N LEU A 156 11.75 -2.10 4.47
CA LEU A 156 10.31 -2.23 4.31
C LEU A 156 9.65 -0.91 3.86
N GLY A 157 9.96 0.19 4.54
CA GLY A 157 9.33 1.48 4.27
C GLY A 157 9.69 2.05 2.90
N ALA A 158 10.97 2.04 2.55
CA ALA A 158 11.43 2.55 1.24
C ALA A 158 10.99 1.63 0.10
N GLY A 159 11.03 0.31 0.29
CA GLY A 159 10.57 -0.68 -0.68
C GLY A 159 9.07 -0.60 -0.94
N LEU A 160 8.25 -0.45 0.12
CA LEU A 160 6.80 -0.31 -0.03
C LEU A 160 6.43 1.02 -0.70
N ARG A 161 7.13 2.12 -0.38
CA ARG A 161 6.97 3.40 -1.10
C ARG A 161 7.32 3.28 -2.57
N ALA A 162 8.47 2.67 -2.88
CA ALA A 162 8.93 2.46 -4.25
C ALA A 162 7.90 1.64 -5.05
N LEU A 163 7.37 0.56 -4.46
CA LEU A 163 6.36 -0.27 -5.09
C LEU A 163 5.03 0.47 -5.29
N HIS A 164 4.56 1.19 -4.27
CA HIS A 164 3.33 1.96 -4.38
C HIS A 164 3.43 3.08 -5.42
N ALA A 165 4.61 3.68 -5.60
CA ALA A 165 4.84 4.72 -6.60
C ALA A 165 4.70 4.22 -8.05
N LEU A 166 4.81 2.90 -8.30
CA LEU A 166 4.57 2.30 -9.61
C LEU A 166 3.08 2.32 -9.98
N VAL A 167 2.20 2.39 -8.98
CA VAL A 167 0.76 2.27 -9.17
C VAL A 167 0.16 3.66 -9.41
N PRO A 168 -0.68 3.84 -10.45
CA PRO A 168 -1.39 5.09 -10.63
C PRO A 168 -2.19 5.50 -9.38
N PRO A 169 -2.25 6.80 -9.05
CA PRO A 169 -2.97 7.28 -7.88
C PRO A 169 -4.39 6.73 -7.82
N GLY A 170 -4.74 6.15 -6.67
CA GLY A 170 -6.06 5.59 -6.41
C GLY A 170 -6.37 4.24 -7.07
N LYS A 171 -5.41 3.61 -7.76
CA LYS A 171 -5.54 2.25 -8.31
C LYS A 171 -4.89 1.17 -7.45
N ALA A 172 -4.18 1.57 -6.38
CA ALA A 172 -3.58 0.64 -5.44
C ALA A 172 -4.65 -0.17 -4.69
N PRO A 173 -4.47 -1.49 -4.54
CA PRO A 173 -5.31 -2.29 -3.66
C PRO A 173 -5.19 -1.79 -2.22
N VAL A 174 -6.27 -1.91 -1.46
CA VAL A 174 -6.32 -1.47 -0.07
C VAL A 174 -6.09 -2.67 0.86
N ALA A 175 -5.45 -2.44 2.00
CA ALA A 175 -5.05 -3.52 2.89
C ALA A 175 -6.09 -3.74 4.00
N TRP A 176 -6.46 -5.00 4.21
CA TRP A 176 -7.15 -5.47 5.41
C TRP A 176 -6.16 -6.24 6.28
N VAL A 177 -5.99 -5.80 7.52
CA VAL A 177 -5.05 -6.42 8.47
C VAL A 177 -5.87 -6.98 9.64
N PRO A 178 -5.89 -8.31 9.84
CA PRO A 178 -6.50 -8.91 11.02
C PRO A 178 -5.83 -8.35 12.27
N ALA A 179 -6.63 -7.84 13.22
CA ALA A 179 -6.07 -7.17 14.40
C ALA A 179 -5.30 -8.12 15.33
N GLY A 180 -5.63 -9.41 15.30
CA GLY A 180 -5.07 -10.41 16.21
C GLY A 180 -5.65 -10.34 17.63
N PRO A 181 -5.13 -11.14 18.56
CA PRO A 181 -5.69 -11.26 19.90
C PRO A 181 -5.36 -10.05 20.79
N ALA A 182 -6.32 -9.67 21.64
CA ALA A 182 -6.09 -8.74 22.74
C ALA A 182 -5.20 -9.38 23.83
N PRO A 183 -4.48 -8.57 24.64
CA PRO A 183 -4.46 -7.10 24.65
C PRO A 183 -3.41 -6.49 23.70
N SER A 184 -2.60 -7.30 23.02
CA SER A 184 -1.46 -6.80 22.23
C SER A 184 -1.86 -6.32 20.83
N LEU A 185 -2.92 -6.87 20.24
CA LEU A 185 -3.43 -6.53 18.91
C LEU A 185 -2.31 -6.32 17.87
N PRO A 186 -1.48 -7.36 17.60
CA PRO A 186 -0.29 -7.23 16.76
C PRO A 186 -0.59 -6.67 15.36
N GLY A 187 -1.81 -6.90 14.86
CA GLY A 187 -2.27 -6.36 13.57
C GLY A 187 -2.30 -4.83 13.54
N LEU A 188 -2.60 -4.17 14.66
CA LEU A 188 -2.56 -2.70 14.73
C LEU A 188 -1.12 -2.17 14.58
N CYS A 189 -0.13 -2.87 15.16
CA CYS A 189 1.28 -2.56 14.96
C CYS A 189 1.69 -2.73 13.49
N VAL A 190 1.28 -3.83 12.85
CA VAL A 190 1.52 -4.05 11.42
C VAL A 190 0.89 -2.95 10.58
N ALA A 191 -0.38 -2.64 10.84
CA ALA A 191 -1.13 -1.63 10.11
C ALA A 191 -0.50 -0.24 10.23
N GLU A 192 -0.03 0.14 11.44
CA GLU A 192 0.74 1.37 11.65
C GLU A 192 2.03 1.41 10.82
N LYS A 193 2.77 0.30 10.73
CA LYS A 193 4.00 0.26 9.93
C LYS A 193 3.70 0.48 8.45
N LEU A 194 2.64 -0.14 7.93
CA LEU A 194 2.21 0.01 6.54
C LEU A 194 1.74 1.45 6.25
N SER A 195 0.87 2.00 7.10
CA SER A 195 0.32 3.35 6.91
C SER A 195 1.37 4.46 7.08
N ASN A 196 2.34 4.29 7.98
CA ASN A 196 3.46 5.22 8.11
C ASN A 196 4.47 5.10 6.96
N ALA A 197 4.69 3.89 6.45
CA ALA A 197 5.56 3.68 5.30
C ALA A 197 5.00 4.38 4.07
N VAL A 198 3.72 4.20 3.79
CA VAL A 198 3.01 4.79 2.65
C VAL A 198 1.69 5.39 3.14
N PRO A 199 1.65 6.71 3.45
CA PRO A 199 0.43 7.36 3.93
C PRO A 199 -0.76 7.21 2.96
N ALA A 200 -0.51 7.19 1.65
CA ALA A 200 -1.54 7.00 0.64
C ALA A 200 -2.15 5.58 0.60
N LEU A 201 -1.49 4.59 1.20
CA LEU A 201 -1.99 3.22 1.30
C LEU A 201 -3.12 3.19 2.34
N ALA A 202 -4.33 2.89 1.89
CA ALA A 202 -5.46 2.73 2.78
C ALA A 202 -5.36 1.37 3.50
N VAL A 203 -5.30 1.41 4.83
CA VAL A 203 -5.18 0.24 5.70
C VAL A 203 -6.30 0.26 6.73
N ALA A 204 -6.95 -0.88 6.93
CA ALA A 204 -7.98 -1.05 7.93
C ALA A 204 -7.79 -2.31 8.78
N CYS A 205 -8.28 -2.24 10.02
CA CYS A 205 -8.42 -3.36 10.95
C CYS A 205 -9.82 -3.32 11.55
N ALA A 206 -10.48 -4.46 11.76
CA ALA A 206 -11.60 -4.53 12.69
C ALA A 206 -11.16 -5.03 14.06
N VAL A 207 -11.76 -4.46 15.10
CA VAL A 207 -11.46 -4.78 16.49
C VAL A 207 -12.78 -4.76 17.27
N SER A 208 -13.03 -5.74 18.13
CA SER A 208 -14.20 -5.67 19.03
C SER A 208 -14.02 -4.55 20.06
N SER A 209 -15.12 -3.97 20.54
CA SER A 209 -15.09 -2.90 21.56
C SER A 209 -14.34 -3.32 22.83
N GLU A 210 -14.52 -4.57 23.27
CA GLU A 210 -13.81 -5.11 24.44
C GLU A 210 -12.29 -5.18 24.20
N ALA A 211 -11.87 -5.73 23.05
CA ALA A 211 -10.46 -5.84 22.71
C ALA A 211 -9.80 -4.47 22.52
N LEU A 212 -10.51 -3.53 21.90
CA LEU A 212 -10.05 -2.15 21.73
C LEU A 212 -9.92 -1.44 23.08
N GLY A 213 -10.91 -1.58 23.96
CA GLY A 213 -10.86 -1.07 25.33
C GLY A 213 -9.65 -1.60 26.09
N ALA A 214 -9.43 -2.91 26.05
CA ALA A 214 -8.28 -3.55 26.69
C ALA A 214 -6.93 -3.04 26.15
N PHE A 215 -6.82 -2.87 24.82
CA PHE A 215 -5.62 -2.31 24.18
C PHE A 215 -5.37 -0.86 24.63
N LEU A 216 -6.41 -0.05 24.76
CA LEU A 216 -6.30 1.36 25.12
C LEU A 216 -6.10 1.61 26.62
N ALA A 217 -6.44 0.67 27.51
CA ALA A 217 -6.49 0.81 28.98
C ALA A 217 -5.15 1.04 29.73
N GLY A 218 -4.06 1.37 29.03
CA GLY A 218 -2.73 1.61 29.63
C GLY A 218 -2.09 2.92 29.18
N GLY A 219 -0.80 3.09 29.46
CA GLY A 219 -0.03 4.28 29.09
C GLY A 219 -0.13 4.65 27.61
N GLU A 220 -0.08 5.95 27.33
CA GLU A 220 -0.24 6.50 25.99
C GLU A 220 0.97 6.19 25.11
N THR A 221 0.70 5.78 23.87
CA THR A 221 1.74 5.57 22.85
C THR A 221 1.31 6.23 21.55
N ARG A 222 2.26 6.46 20.63
CA ARG A 222 1.93 6.99 19.30
C ARG A 222 0.92 6.11 18.55
N LEU A 223 1.03 4.80 18.69
CA LEU A 223 0.08 3.85 18.09
C LEU A 223 -1.33 4.03 18.66
N LYS A 224 -1.48 4.20 19.98
CA LYS A 224 -2.78 4.42 20.61
C LYS A 224 -3.42 5.73 20.17
N ALA A 225 -2.64 6.80 20.05
CA ALA A 225 -3.13 8.07 19.51
C ALA A 225 -3.62 7.90 18.07
N LEU A 226 -2.83 7.23 17.21
CA LEU A 226 -3.21 6.93 15.82
C LEU A 226 -4.48 6.07 15.75
N VAL A 227 -4.60 5.06 16.61
CA VAL A 227 -5.80 4.21 16.72
C VAL A 227 -7.01 5.06 17.08
N ARG A 228 -6.94 5.89 18.14
CA ARG A 228 -8.07 6.72 18.58
C ARG A 228 -8.54 7.72 17.52
N GLU A 229 -7.62 8.34 16.78
CA GLU A 229 -7.98 9.20 15.64
C GLU A 229 -8.65 8.44 14.48
N GLY A 230 -8.41 7.12 14.42
CA GLY A 230 -8.81 6.22 13.36
C GLY A 230 -10.11 5.45 13.60
N VAL A 231 -10.63 5.45 14.83
CA VAL A 231 -11.80 4.66 15.25
C VAL A 231 -13.06 5.11 14.51
N LEU A 232 -13.79 4.12 14.00
CA LEU A 232 -15.12 4.24 13.43
C LEU A 232 -15.99 3.13 14.02
N GLU A 233 -16.99 3.51 14.81
CA GLU A 233 -17.94 2.58 15.43
C GLU A 233 -18.87 1.97 14.36
N VAL A 234 -18.80 0.65 14.20
CA VAL A 234 -19.66 -0.11 13.29
C VAL A 234 -20.84 -0.65 14.10
N PRO A 235 -22.06 -0.12 13.90
CA PRO A 235 -23.21 -0.51 14.70
C PRO A 235 -23.57 -1.98 14.47
N GLU A 236 -23.93 -2.66 15.56
CA GLU A 236 -24.60 -3.96 15.48
C GLU A 236 -26.04 -3.75 14.97
N PRO A 237 -26.56 -4.66 14.13
CA PRO A 237 -27.91 -4.58 13.56
C PRO A 237 -29.02 -4.72 14.60
#